data_AF-A0A935BDU3-F1
#
_entry.id   AF-A0A935BDU3-F1
#
_cell.length_a   1.000
_cell.length_b   1.000
_cell.length_c   1.000
_cell.angle_alpha   90.00
_cell.angle_beta   90.00
_cell.angle_gamma   90.00
#
_symmetry.space_group_name_H-M   'P 1'
#
loop_
_entity.id
_entity.type
_entity.pdbx_description
1 polymer ?
#
loop_
_entity_poly.entity_id
_entity_poly.type
_entity_poly.pdbx_seq_one_letter_code
_entity_poly.pdbx_strand_id
1 'polypeptide(L)'
;MPKLQRSAGINLMGKPGYDQNRRPDLLVAGATVVIFTTGNGTTIGNAIAPVLKLASNNRVFEKCLQDLDISLPEASSMVLNHSPRSASLFEYVRRTASGEIQAKAEILKHREFQLWAEQTVSL
;
A
#
# COMPACT_ATOMS: atom_id res chain seq x y z
N MET A 1 -6.77 5.45 -22.97
CA MET A 1 -6.26 4.84 -21.73
C MET A 1 -4.74 4.80 -21.79
N PRO A 2 -4.01 5.22 -20.74
CA PRO A 2 -2.55 5.03 -20.71
C PRO A 2 -2.24 3.54 -20.88
N LYS A 3 -1.30 3.21 -21.77
CA LYS A 3 -0.86 1.82 -21.95
C LYS A 3 -0.22 1.35 -20.65
N LEU A 4 -0.76 0.28 -20.07
CA LEU A 4 -0.11 -0.42 -18.96
C LEU A 4 1.25 -0.92 -19.45
N GLN A 5 2.33 -0.31 -18.96
CA GLN A 5 3.68 -0.83 -19.18
C GLN A 5 3.82 -2.11 -18.36
N ARG A 6 3.94 -3.24 -19.07
CA ARG A 6 4.11 -4.59 -18.50
C ARG A 6 5.52 -5.09 -18.75
N SER A 7 6.52 -4.27 -18.42
CA SER A 7 7.92 -4.71 -18.36
C SER A 7 8.25 -5.20 -16.97
N ALA A 8 9.06 -6.24 -16.85
CA ALA A 8 9.64 -6.61 -15.57
C ALA A 8 10.52 -5.45 -15.05
N GLY A 9 10.40 -5.12 -13.77
CA GLY A 9 11.13 -4.01 -13.14
C GLY A 9 10.21 -2.91 -12.61
N ILE A 10 10.77 -1.71 -12.48
CA ILE A 10 10.07 -0.54 -11.93
C ILE A 10 9.17 0.05 -13.02
N ASN A 11 7.86 0.04 -12.78
CA ASN A 11 6.88 0.67 -13.65
C ASN A 11 6.24 1.86 -12.94
N LEU A 12 6.15 3.00 -13.62
CA LEU A 12 5.51 4.20 -13.09
C LEU A 12 4.04 4.24 -13.55
N MET A 13 3.13 4.48 -12.61
CA MET A 13 1.71 4.62 -12.89
C MET A 13 1.23 6.04 -12.56
N GLY A 14 0.81 6.78 -13.58
CA GLY A 14 0.18 8.09 -13.43
C GLY A 14 -1.34 7.97 -13.29
N LYS A 15 -1.86 8.26 -12.09
CA LYS A 15 -3.29 8.24 -11.74
C LYS A 15 -3.59 9.30 -10.67
N PRO A 16 -4.86 9.69 -10.45
CA PRO A 16 -5.23 10.66 -9.42
C PRO A 16 -4.71 10.28 -8.04
N GLY A 17 -4.33 11.28 -7.25
CA GLY A 17 -3.66 11.09 -5.97
C GLY A 17 -4.53 10.67 -4.80
N TYR A 18 -5.85 10.49 -4.99
CA TYR A 18 -6.78 10.15 -3.91
C TYR A 18 -6.61 8.69 -3.47
N ASP A 19 -6.47 8.46 -2.16
CA ASP A 19 -6.14 7.15 -1.58
C ASP A 19 -7.13 6.05 -1.98
N GLN A 20 -8.43 6.36 -1.99
CA GLN A 20 -9.48 5.41 -2.34
C GLN A 20 -9.51 5.04 -3.83
N ASN A 21 -9.03 5.93 -4.72
CA ASN A 21 -9.00 5.71 -6.17
C ASN A 21 -7.68 5.09 -6.64
N ARG A 22 -6.55 5.47 -6.05
CA ARG A 22 -5.21 5.09 -6.51
C ARG A 22 -4.93 3.60 -6.38
N ARG A 23 -5.45 2.96 -5.34
CA ARG A 23 -5.14 1.55 -5.03
C ARG A 23 -5.84 0.58 -6.00
N PRO A 24 -7.14 0.71 -6.29
CA PRO A 24 -7.77 -0.04 -7.38
C PRO A 24 -7.01 0.05 -8.71
N ASP A 25 -6.44 1.21 -9.05
CA ASP A 25 -5.64 1.35 -10.27
C ASP A 25 -4.37 0.49 -10.26
N LEU A 26 -3.66 0.40 -9.12
CA LEU A 26 -2.49 -0.48 -8.97
C LEU A 26 -2.86 -1.95 -9.21
N LEU A 27 -4.04 -2.35 -8.72
CA LEU A 27 -4.55 -3.71 -8.92
C LEU A 27 -4.95 -3.98 -10.36
N VAL A 28 -5.56 -3.01 -11.04
CA VAL A 28 -5.85 -3.12 -12.49
C VAL A 28 -4.57 -3.29 -13.30
N ALA A 29 -3.44 -2.75 -12.85
CA ALA A 29 -2.13 -3.02 -13.46
C ALA A 29 -1.52 -4.38 -13.11
N GLY A 30 -2.08 -5.11 -12.15
CA GLY A 30 -1.63 -6.44 -11.74
C GLY A 30 -0.84 -6.46 -10.44
N ALA A 31 -0.85 -5.39 -9.62
CA ALA A 31 -0.29 -5.46 -8.28
C ALA A 31 -1.09 -6.43 -7.40
N THR A 32 -0.39 -7.35 -6.73
CA THR A 32 -0.99 -8.36 -5.83
C THR A 32 -0.84 -8.00 -4.35
N VAL A 33 0.05 -7.06 -4.02
CA VAL A 33 0.22 -6.47 -2.69
C VAL A 33 0.41 -4.97 -2.86
N VAL A 34 -0.23 -4.18 -1.99
CA VAL A 34 -0.09 -2.72 -1.97
C VAL A 34 0.62 -2.29 -0.69
N ILE A 35 1.65 -1.46 -0.82
CA ILE A 35 2.29 -0.80 0.31
C ILE A 35 1.76 0.62 0.39
N PHE A 36 1.28 1.03 1.56
CA PHE A 36 0.70 2.34 1.82
C PHE A 36 1.40 2.99 3.02
N THR A 37 2.20 4.03 2.76
CA THR A 37 2.87 4.80 3.81
C THR A 37 1.95 5.88 4.35
N THR A 38 1.84 6.01 5.68
CA THR A 38 1.05 7.07 6.32
C THR A 38 1.86 7.80 7.40
N GLY A 39 1.68 9.12 7.46
CA GLY A 39 2.17 9.98 8.54
C GLY A 39 1.09 10.41 9.53
N ASN A 40 -0.17 10.15 9.21
CA ASN A 40 -1.35 10.59 9.96
C ASN A 40 -2.24 9.44 10.46
N GLY A 41 -1.91 8.19 10.12
CA GLY A 41 -2.64 7.01 10.60
C GLY A 41 -3.84 6.63 9.74
N THR A 42 -3.82 6.93 8.45
CA THR A 42 -4.88 6.50 7.52
C THR A 42 -5.05 4.97 7.59
N THR A 43 -6.27 4.51 7.87
CA THR A 43 -6.57 3.09 8.13
C THR A 43 -7.01 2.31 6.88
N ILE A 44 -6.92 2.92 5.71
CA ILE A 44 -7.54 2.48 4.46
C ILE A 44 -7.07 1.11 3.94
N GLY A 45 -7.98 0.28 3.44
CA GLY A 45 -7.73 -1.06 2.88
C GLY A 45 -8.26 -1.24 1.46
N ASN A 46 -8.19 -2.44 0.91
CA ASN A 46 -8.65 -2.71 -0.45
C ASN A 46 -9.49 -3.98 -0.47
N ALA A 47 -10.55 -3.99 -1.29
CA ALA A 47 -11.46 -5.12 -1.40
C ALA A 47 -10.81 -6.39 -2.01
N ILE A 48 -9.76 -6.24 -2.80
CA ILE A 48 -9.24 -7.30 -3.67
C ILE A 48 -7.84 -7.75 -3.26
N ALA A 49 -6.95 -6.85 -2.82
CA ALA A 49 -5.57 -7.18 -2.48
C ALA A 49 -5.17 -6.69 -1.08
N PRO A 50 -4.21 -7.36 -0.40
CA PRO A 50 -3.65 -6.89 0.86
C PRO A 50 -3.06 -5.49 0.74
N VAL A 51 -3.34 -4.65 1.76
CA VAL A 51 -2.75 -3.32 1.92
C VAL A 51 -1.91 -3.29 3.20
N LEU A 52 -0.59 -3.25 3.01
CA LEU A 52 0.39 -3.09 4.09
C LEU A 52 0.54 -1.62 4.45
N LYS A 53 0.12 -1.26 5.65
CA LYS A 53 0.12 0.13 6.14
C LYS A 53 1.37 0.40 6.98
N LEU A 54 2.24 1.25 6.45
CA LEU A 54 3.53 1.59 7.04
C LEU A 54 3.46 2.97 7.70
N ALA A 55 3.77 3.04 8.99
CA ALA A 55 3.92 4.30 9.69
C ALA A 55 5.27 4.94 9.38
N SER A 56 5.27 6.20 8.97
CA SER A 56 6.50 7.01 8.79
C SER A 56 7.01 7.61 10.10
N ASN A 57 6.35 7.40 11.23
CA ASN A 57 6.77 7.86 12.55
C ASN A 57 6.21 6.96 13.66
N ASN A 58 6.98 6.76 14.73
CA ASN A 58 6.58 5.90 15.85
C ASN A 58 5.36 6.44 16.59
N ARG A 59 5.22 7.77 16.71
CA ARG A 59 4.08 8.41 17.38
C ARG A 59 2.74 7.96 16.79
N VAL A 60 2.64 7.89 15.46
CA VAL A 60 1.43 7.39 14.79
C VAL A 60 1.32 5.88 14.87
N PHE A 61 2.44 5.16 14.75
CA PHE A 61 2.43 3.70 14.91
C PHE A 61 1.87 3.25 16.25
N GLU A 62 2.30 3.88 17.35
CA GLU A 62 1.85 3.56 18.70
C GLU A 62 0.36 3.86 18.89
N LYS A 63 -0.12 4.99 18.36
CA LYS A 63 -1.54 5.38 18.45
C LYS A 63 -2.46 4.51 17.60
N CYS A 64 -1.97 4.04 16.45
CA CYS A 64 -2.72 3.25 15.49
C CYS A 64 -2.19 1.81 15.41
N LEU A 65 -1.69 1.27 16.53
CA LEU A 65 -1.01 -0.03 16.57
C LEU A 65 -1.90 -1.16 16.06
N GLN A 66 -3.22 -1.06 16.25
CA GLN A 66 -4.16 -2.07 15.77
C GLN A 66 -4.37 -2.03 14.26
N ASP A 67 -4.17 -0.87 13.63
CA ASP A 67 -4.39 -0.68 12.20
C ASP A 67 -3.11 -0.80 11.36
N LEU A 68 -1.95 -0.40 11.87
CA LEU A 68 -0.71 -0.28 11.09
C LEU A 68 0.19 -1.51 11.22
N ASP A 69 0.73 -2.00 10.10
CA ASP A 69 1.48 -3.25 10.04
C ASP A 69 2.93 -3.08 10.53
N ILE A 70 3.61 -2.01 10.07
CA ILE A 70 5.05 -1.79 10.32
C ILE A 70 5.33 -0.32 10.63
N SER A 71 6.26 -0.05 11.55
CA SER A 71 6.86 1.28 11.74
C SER A 71 8.21 1.40 11.03
N LEU A 72 8.39 2.46 10.25
CA LEU A 72 9.61 2.82 9.52
C LEU A 72 9.89 4.33 9.63
N PRO A 73 10.25 4.83 10.84
CA PRO A 73 10.51 6.25 11.07
C PRO A 73 11.74 6.79 10.32
N GLU A 74 12.68 5.90 9.96
CA GLU A 74 13.95 6.25 9.31
C GLU A 74 13.88 6.18 7.78
N ALA A 75 12.68 6.01 7.21
CA ALA A 75 12.50 5.81 5.77
C ALA A 75 12.95 6.99 4.90
N SER A 76 13.06 8.19 5.48
CA SER A 76 13.61 9.37 4.82
C SER A 76 15.14 9.37 4.72
N SER A 77 15.82 8.50 5.45
CA SER A 77 17.28 8.43 5.44
C SER A 77 17.76 7.52 4.31
N MET A 78 18.77 7.98 3.53
CA MET A 78 19.49 7.16 2.55
C MET A 78 20.16 5.91 3.16
N VAL A 79 20.08 5.75 4.49
CA VAL A 79 20.64 4.67 5.30
C VAL A 79 19.86 3.35 5.18
N LEU A 80 18.65 3.36 4.59
CA LEU A 80 17.91 2.12 4.42
C LEU A 80 18.53 1.14 3.42
N ASN A 81 19.40 1.60 2.51
CA ASN A 81 20.10 0.71 1.58
C ASN A 81 20.87 -0.37 2.35
N HIS A 82 20.46 -1.63 2.18
CA HIS A 82 21.01 -2.81 2.87
C HIS A 82 20.85 -2.84 4.40
N SER A 83 19.98 -1.99 4.97
CA SER A 83 19.67 -2.06 6.40
C SER A 83 18.91 -3.35 6.75
N PRO A 84 19.10 -3.92 7.96
CA PRO A 84 18.29 -5.05 8.45
C PRO A 84 16.78 -4.78 8.40
N ARG A 85 16.39 -3.51 8.53
CA ARG A 85 15.00 -3.06 8.49
C ARG A 85 14.40 -3.13 7.10
N SER A 86 15.18 -2.82 6.05
CA SER A 86 14.76 -2.99 4.66
C SER A 86 14.55 -4.46 4.28
N ALA A 87 15.45 -5.35 4.74
CA ALA A 87 15.31 -6.79 4.55
C ALA A 87 14.08 -7.34 5.28
N SER A 88 13.80 -6.82 6.48
CA SER A 88 12.60 -7.18 7.25
C SER A 88 11.31 -6.74 6.55
N LEU A 89 11.29 -5.54 5.94
CA LEU A 89 10.14 -5.09 5.14
C LEU A 89 9.93 -5.99 3.92
N PHE A 90 11.00 -6.30 3.19
CA PHE A 90 10.91 -7.19 2.02
C PHE A 90 10.36 -8.56 2.40
N GLU A 91 10.87 -9.15 3.48
CA GLU A 91 10.37 -10.43 3.97
C GLU A 91 8.91 -10.36 4.41
N TYR A 92 8.50 -9.26 5.07
CA TYR A 92 7.09 -9.07 5.42
C TYR A 92 6.20 -9.02 4.18
N VAL A 93 6.60 -8.26 3.15
CA VAL A 93 5.90 -8.20 1.86
C VAL A 93 5.82 -9.58 1.22
N ARG A 94 6.92 -10.34 1.20
CA ARG A 94 6.98 -11.70 0.66
C ARG A 94 5.99 -12.63 1.37
N ARG A 95 5.97 -12.60 2.70
CA ARG A 95 5.07 -13.42 3.54
C ARG A 95 3.60 -13.04 3.36
N THR A 96 3.31 -11.76 3.16
CA THR A 96 1.95 -11.32 2.81
C THR A 96 1.56 -11.79 1.41
N ALA A 97 2.47 -11.65 0.44
CA ALA A 97 2.23 -12.10 -0.94
C ALA A 97 2.03 -13.63 -1.04
N SER A 98 2.69 -14.42 -0.18
CA SER A 98 2.52 -15.87 -0.10
C SER A 98 1.28 -16.30 0.71
N GLY A 99 0.61 -15.38 1.39
CA GLY A 99 -0.52 -15.67 2.27
C GLY A 99 -0.12 -16.27 3.63
N GLU A 100 1.16 -16.28 3.99
CA GLU A 100 1.64 -16.73 5.30
C GLU A 100 1.18 -15.80 6.44
N ILE A 101 1.03 -14.51 6.14
CA ILE A 101 0.49 -13.50 7.06
C ILE A 101 -0.53 -12.63 6.35
N GLN A 102 -1.57 -12.22 7.06
CA GLN A 102 -2.57 -11.28 6.56
C GLN A 102 -2.21 -9.85 6.95
N ALA A 103 -2.44 -8.91 6.05
CA ALA A 103 -2.34 -7.49 6.37
C ALA A 103 -3.42 -7.11 7.39
N LYS A 104 -3.16 -6.16 8.28
CA LYS A 104 -4.18 -5.65 9.21
C LYS A 104 -5.41 -5.10 8.50
N ALA A 105 -5.23 -4.51 7.32
CA ALA A 105 -6.35 -4.12 6.45
C ALA A 105 -7.28 -5.29 6.09
N GLU A 106 -6.73 -6.48 5.85
CA GLU A 106 -7.52 -7.66 5.53
C GLU A 106 -8.26 -8.19 6.77
N ILE A 107 -7.55 -8.29 7.90
CA ILE A 107 -8.05 -8.77 9.19
C ILE A 107 -9.21 -7.90 9.67
N LEU A 108 -9.04 -6.57 9.62
CA LEU A 108 -10.03 -5.59 10.07
C LEU A 108 -11.14 -5.33 9.05
N LYS A 109 -11.12 -6.02 7.91
CA LYS A 109 -12.14 -5.91 6.86
C LYS A 109 -12.24 -4.50 6.24
N HIS A 110 -11.12 -3.79 6.14
CA HIS A 110 -11.03 -2.56 5.34
C HIS A 110 -11.11 -2.95 3.85
N ARG A 111 -12.27 -2.70 3.21
CA ARG A 111 -12.65 -3.20 1.87
C ARG A 111 -12.94 -2.06 0.87
N GLU A 112 -12.29 -0.92 1.03
CA GLU A 112 -12.51 0.22 0.17
C GLU A 112 -12.14 -0.10 -1.29
N PHE A 113 -13.05 0.22 -2.20
CA PHE A 113 -12.85 0.05 -3.64
C PHE A 113 -13.61 1.13 -4.38
N GLN A 114 -12.88 2.07 -4.99
CA GLN A 114 -13.48 3.13 -5.79
C GLN A 114 -12.69 3.32 -7.08
N LEU A 115 -13.37 3.19 -8.22
CA LEU A 115 -12.77 3.51 -9.50
C LEU A 115 -12.82 5.02 -9.73
N TRP A 116 -11.76 5.56 -10.32
CA TRP A 116 -11.79 6.91 -10.84
C TRP A 116 -12.49 6.95 -12.20
N ALA A 117 -13.48 7.83 -12.33
CA ALA A 117 -14.09 8.16 -13.61
C ALA A 117 -13.51 9.49 -14.10
N GLU A 118 -12.93 9.49 -15.30
CA GLU A 118 -12.40 10.70 -15.93
C GLU A 118 -13.52 11.66 -16.36
N GLN A 119 -14.69 11.10 -16.67
CA GLN A 119 -15.89 11.84 -17.04
C GLN A 119 -17.04 11.39 -16.15
N THR A 120 -17.86 12.35 -15.74
CA THR A 120 -19.14 12.06 -15.09
C THR A 120 -20.05 11.39 -16.11
N VAL A 121 -20.66 10.27 -15.71
CA VAL A 121 -21.71 9.64 -16.49
C VAL A 121 -23.02 10.32 -16.11
N SER A 122 -23.63 11.05 -17.05
CA SER A 122 -25.03 11.47 -16.94
C SER A 122 -25.91 10.35 -17.50
N LEU A 123 -26.88 9.89 -16.71
CA LEU A 123 -27.93 8.98 -17.15
C LEU A 123 -29.04 9.76 -17.87
#